data_AF-A0A1Q7FSD8-F1
#
_entry.id   AF-A0A1Q7FSD8-F1
#
_cell.length_a   1.000
_cell.length_b   1.000
_cell.length_c   1.000
_cell.angle_alpha   90.00
_cell.angle_beta   90.00
_cell.angle_gamma   90.00
#
_symmetry.space_group_name_H-M   'P 1'
#
loop_
_entity.id
_entity.type
_entity.pdbx_description
1 polymer ?
#
loop_
_entity_poly.entity_id
_entity_poly.type
_entity_poly.pdbx_seq_one_letter_code
_entity_poly.pdbx_strand_id
1 'polypeptide(L)'
;MMVDPEKSEKPDQESVTGIIGRLLQHIVALLEARMDLTRQEIRGALRDVAISLLLLVAALSLLLLMIPIAVAVLILVLAQILAPWLATAIVLVIMVAVVATLVLVARLRLKRRRLNFLTSLREDWKAIRQALERQR
;
A
#
# COMPACT_ATOMS: atom_id res chain seq x y z
N MET A 1 39.09 27.56 75.18
CA MET A 1 38.14 28.63 74.82
C MET A 1 38.84 29.45 73.74
N MET A 2 38.63 29.15 72.45
CA MET A 2 37.45 29.55 71.68
C MET A 2 37.14 28.50 70.59
N VAL A 3 35.88 28.10 70.51
CA VAL A 3 35.21 27.35 69.42
C VAL A 3 34.67 28.42 68.45
N ASP A 4 34.83 28.32 67.11
CA ASP A 4 33.83 27.86 66.10
C ASP A 4 34.20 28.53 64.74
N PRO A 5 33.61 28.19 63.57
CA PRO A 5 32.81 27.01 63.24
C PRO A 5 33.25 26.31 61.93
N GLU A 6 32.67 25.13 61.73
CA GLU A 6 32.31 24.52 60.45
C GLU A 6 32.62 25.30 59.16
N LYS A 7 33.31 24.63 58.24
CA LYS A 7 32.80 24.62 56.86
C LYS A 7 32.27 23.23 56.57
N SER A 8 31.00 23.09 56.90
CA SER A 8 30.12 21.98 56.56
C SER A 8 30.25 21.64 55.08
N GLU A 9 30.18 20.34 54.84
CA GLU A 9 29.59 19.67 53.69
C GLU A 9 28.98 20.56 52.58
N LYS A 10 29.32 20.23 51.33
CA LYS A 10 28.31 19.85 50.34
C LYS A 10 28.93 18.88 49.33
N PRO A 11 28.59 17.58 49.43
CA PRO A 11 29.05 16.53 48.54
C PRO A 11 28.24 16.51 47.23
N ASP A 12 28.91 16.26 46.11
CA ASP A 12 28.48 15.42 44.97
C ASP A 12 27.09 15.58 44.31
N GLN A 13 26.30 16.61 44.63
CA GLN A 13 24.96 16.79 44.04
C GLN A 13 24.95 17.47 42.66
N GLU A 14 26.09 18.00 42.18
CA GLU A 14 26.19 18.64 40.85
C GLU A 14 26.49 17.66 39.70
N SER A 15 26.89 16.43 40.01
CA SER A 15 27.35 15.47 38.99
C SER A 15 26.24 14.59 38.42
N VAL A 16 25.21 14.24 39.21
CA VAL A 16 24.13 13.34 38.77
C VAL A 16 23.17 14.05 37.80
N THR A 17 22.81 15.30 38.10
CA THR A 17 21.95 16.13 37.24
C THR A 17 22.63 16.47 35.91
N GLY A 18 23.94 16.68 35.91
CA GLY A 18 24.73 16.93 34.69
C GLY A 18 24.88 15.71 33.78
N ILE A 19 24.91 14.49 34.33
CA ILE A 19 24.96 13.24 33.55
C ILE A 19 23.60 12.97 32.90
N ILE A 20 22.50 13.19 33.60
CA ILE A 20 21.14 13.07 33.04
C ILE A 20 20.91 14.08 31.91
N GLY A 21 21.37 15.34 32.10
CA GLY A 21 21.32 16.35 31.04
C GLY A 21 22.10 15.96 29.77
N ARG A 22 23.28 15.37 29.93
CA ARG A 22 24.08 14.85 28.80
C ARG A 22 23.42 13.65 28.11
N LEU A 23 22.83 12.72 28.86
CA LEU A 23 22.10 11.58 28.28
C LEU A 23 20.88 12.04 27.49
N LEU A 24 20.11 13.01 28.01
CA LEU A 24 18.99 13.61 27.29
C LEU A 24 19.44 14.31 26.00
N GLN A 25 20.56 15.03 26.02
CA GLN A 25 21.15 15.62 24.81
C GLN A 25 21.55 14.56 23.77
N HIS A 26 22.10 13.41 24.21
CA HIS A 26 22.43 12.31 23.29
C HIS A 26 21.18 11.63 22.72
N ILE A 27 20.10 11.49 23.50
CA ILE A 27 18.82 10.94 23.03
C ILE A 27 18.19 11.87 21.99
N VAL A 28 18.20 13.18 22.23
CA VAL A 28 17.68 14.18 21.27
C VAL A 28 18.51 14.16 19.98
N ALA A 29 19.84 14.15 20.09
CA ALA A 29 20.72 14.09 18.91
C ALA A 29 20.54 12.78 18.10
N LEU A 30 20.31 11.65 18.78
CA LEU A 30 19.98 10.38 18.13
C LEU A 30 18.61 10.41 17.45
N LEU A 31 17.62 11.09 18.04
CA LEU A 31 16.28 11.21 17.49
C LEU A 31 16.27 12.11 16.24
N GLU A 32 17.02 13.21 16.27
CA GLU A 32 17.24 14.09 15.12
C GLU A 32 17.94 13.35 13.98
N ALA A 33 19.01 12.60 14.28
CA ALA A 33 19.70 11.77 13.31
C ALA A 33 18.78 10.68 12.72
N ARG A 34 17.91 10.08 13.55
CA ARG A 34 16.95 9.06 13.09
C ARG A 34 15.86 9.66 12.21
N MET A 35 15.37 10.87 12.52
CA MET A 35 14.41 11.59 11.69
C MET A 35 14.99 11.95 10.32
N ASP A 36 16.25 12.37 10.27
CA ASP A 36 16.90 12.74 9.01
C ASP A 36 17.14 11.52 8.11
N LEU A 37 17.59 10.41 8.69
CA LEU A 37 17.70 9.13 7.99
C LEU A 37 16.34 8.62 7.50
N THR A 38 15.31 8.73 8.34
CA THR A 38 13.94 8.29 8.01
C THR A 38 13.37 9.13 6.85
N ARG A 39 13.64 10.44 6.79
CA ARG A 39 13.22 11.28 5.65
C ARG A 39 13.89 10.85 4.34
N GLN A 40 15.15 10.44 4.39
CA GLN A 40 15.88 9.97 3.20
C GLN A 40 15.39 8.60 2.74
N GLU A 41 15.19 7.66 3.67
CA GLU A 41 14.60 6.34 3.39
C GLU A 41 13.19 6.46 2.81
N ILE A 42 12.35 7.34 3.38
CA ILE A 42 11.01 7.60 2.88
C ILE A 42 11.07 8.13 1.44
N ARG A 43 11.93 9.12 1.13
CA ARG A 43 12.07 9.62 -0.25
C ARG A 43 12.55 8.54 -1.22
N GLY A 44 13.50 7.69 -0.79
CA GLY A 44 13.97 6.55 -1.58
C GLY A 44 12.84 5.56 -1.86
N ALA A 45 12.15 5.10 -0.81
CA ALA A 45 11.03 4.18 -0.92
C ALA A 45 9.87 4.74 -1.76
N LEU A 46 9.53 6.03 -1.61
CA LEU A 46 8.51 6.67 -2.45
C LEU A 46 8.93 6.69 -3.91
N ARG A 47 10.20 6.98 -4.20
CA ARG A 47 10.69 7.04 -5.58
C ARG A 47 10.67 5.66 -6.23
N ASP A 48 11.09 4.62 -5.50
CA ASP A 48 11.06 3.25 -6.00
C ASP A 48 9.63 2.74 -6.21
N VAL A 49 8.72 3.03 -5.27
CA VAL A 49 7.29 2.72 -5.42
C VAL A 49 6.70 3.50 -6.61
N ALA A 50 7.05 4.78 -6.78
CA ALA A 50 6.56 5.59 -7.89
C ALA A 50 7.05 5.04 -9.25
N ILE A 51 8.34 4.69 -9.37
CA ILE A 51 8.91 4.10 -10.59
C ILE A 51 8.26 2.75 -10.88
N SER A 52 8.08 1.91 -9.85
CA SER A 52 7.43 0.60 -9.98
C SER A 52 5.98 0.72 -10.45
N LEU A 53 5.23 1.68 -9.88
CA LEU A 53 3.85 1.93 -10.25
C LEU A 53 3.75 2.47 -11.68
N LEU A 54 4.67 3.36 -12.07
CA LEU A 54 4.73 3.92 -13.42
C LEU A 54 5.04 2.82 -14.45
N LEU A 55 6.01 1.95 -14.17
CA LEU A 55 6.31 0.77 -14.98
C LEU A 55 5.12 -0.18 -15.07
N LEU A 56 4.41 -0.42 -13.97
CA LEU A 56 3.23 -1.28 -13.97
C LEU A 56 2.10 -0.70 -14.82
N VAL A 57 1.84 0.61 -14.70
CA VAL A 57 0.85 1.32 -15.52
C VAL A 57 1.26 1.30 -16.99
N ALA A 58 2.54 1.51 -17.31
CA ALA A 58 3.06 1.44 -18.67
C ALA A 58 2.92 0.03 -19.25
N ALA A 59 3.32 -1.01 -18.51
CA ALA A 59 3.17 -2.40 -18.92
C ALA A 59 1.71 -2.78 -19.12
N LEU A 60 0.81 -2.37 -18.22
CA LEU A 60 -0.62 -2.62 -18.34
C LEU A 60 -1.23 -1.89 -19.55
N SER A 61 -0.81 -0.65 -19.81
CA SER A 61 -1.23 0.13 -20.98
C SER A 61 -0.75 -0.52 -22.27
N LEU A 62 0.48 -1.03 -22.31
CA LEU A 62 1.04 -1.73 -23.46
C LEU A 62 0.32 -3.07 -23.70
N LEU A 63 0.01 -3.81 -22.63
CA LEU A 63 -0.79 -5.02 -22.71
C LEU A 63 -2.18 -4.74 -23.27
N LEU A 64 -2.80 -3.63 -22.87
CA LEU A 64 -4.09 -3.19 -23.41
C LEU A 64 -3.98 -2.82 -24.89
N LEU A 65 -2.88 -2.18 -25.30
CA LEU A 65 -2.60 -1.85 -26.70
C LEU A 65 -2.31 -3.10 -27.57
N MET A 66 -1.80 -4.18 -26.98
CA MET A 66 -1.58 -5.43 -27.69
C MET A 66 -2.88 -6.10 -28.15
N ILE A 67 -4.00 -5.90 -27.44
CA ILE A 67 -5.29 -6.51 -27.79
C ILE A 67 -5.74 -6.13 -29.21
N PRO A 68 -5.88 -4.84 -29.59
CA PRO A 68 -6.30 -4.47 -30.94
C PRO A 68 -5.28 -4.89 -32.01
N ILE A 69 -3.97 -4.89 -31.70
CA ILE A 69 -2.93 -5.35 -32.63
C ILE A 69 -3.08 -6.85 -32.91
N ALA A 70 -3.25 -7.66 -31.86
CA ALA A 70 -3.47 -9.09 -31.99
C ALA A 70 -4.76 -9.40 -32.78
N VAL A 71 -5.83 -8.64 -32.53
CA VAL A 71 -7.08 -8.74 -33.30
C VAL A 71 -6.85 -8.40 -34.78
N ALA A 72 -6.11 -7.33 -35.08
CA ALA A 72 -5.79 -6.96 -36.45
C ALA A 72 -4.97 -8.03 -37.18
N VAL A 73 -3.96 -8.61 -36.50
CA VAL A 73 -3.18 -9.74 -37.03
C VAL A 73 -4.08 -10.95 -37.29
N LEU A 74 -4.97 -11.29 -36.37
CA LEU A 74 -5.91 -12.39 -36.55
C LEU A 74 -6.82 -12.17 -37.76
N ILE A 75 -7.35 -10.96 -37.94
CA ILE A 75 -8.16 -10.59 -39.10
C ILE A 75 -7.35 -10.75 -40.39
N LEU A 76 -6.11 -10.25 -40.43
CA LEU A 76 -5.23 -10.34 -41.59
C LEU A 76 -4.92 -11.79 -41.98
N VAL A 77 -4.65 -12.65 -40.99
CA VAL A 77 -4.43 -14.09 -41.21
C VAL A 77 -5.69 -14.75 -41.76
N LEU A 78 -6.86 -14.44 -41.19
CA LEU A 78 -8.13 -15.02 -41.64
C LEU A 78 -8.55 -14.50 -43.02
N ALA A 79 -8.18 -13.27 -43.36
CA ALA A 79 -8.43 -12.64 -44.65
C ALA A 79 -7.63 -13.27 -45.81
N GLN A 80 -6.61 -14.09 -45.53
CA GLN A 80 -5.92 -14.86 -46.57
C GLN A 80 -6.80 -15.98 -47.15
N ILE A 81 -7.79 -16.44 -46.37
CA ILE A 81 -8.63 -17.61 -46.72
C ILE A 81 -10.06 -17.17 -47.04
N LEU A 82 -10.51 -16.05 -46.48
CA LEU A 82 -11.88 -15.53 -46.60
C LEU A 82 -11.86 -14.07 -47.05
N ALA A 83 -12.98 -13.60 -47.62
CA ALA A 83 -13.12 -12.19 -47.92
C ALA A 83 -12.99 -11.33 -46.62
N PRO A 84 -12.33 -10.16 -46.66
CA PRO A 84 -12.01 -9.38 -45.45
C PRO A 84 -13.23 -8.99 -44.61
N TRP A 85 -14.38 -8.80 -45.25
CA TRP A 85 -15.65 -8.46 -44.60
C TRP A 85 -16.23 -9.61 -43.76
N LEU A 86 -16.03 -10.88 -44.17
CA LEU A 86 -16.45 -12.04 -43.39
C LEU A 86 -15.51 -12.26 -42.20
N ALA A 87 -14.20 -12.12 -42.43
CA ALA A 87 -13.18 -12.27 -41.41
C ALA A 87 -13.37 -11.28 -40.26
N THR A 88 -13.60 -10.01 -40.58
CA THR A 88 -13.88 -8.96 -39.58
C THR A 88 -15.16 -9.25 -38.79
N ALA A 89 -16.24 -9.68 -39.45
CA ALA A 89 -17.50 -10.03 -38.78
C ALA A 89 -17.35 -11.21 -37.81
N ILE A 90 -16.66 -12.28 -38.20
CA ILE A 90 -16.42 -13.45 -37.33
C ILE A 90 -15.56 -13.06 -36.12
N VAL A 91 -14.47 -12.34 -36.34
CA VAL A 91 -13.58 -11.90 -35.25
C VAL A 91 -14.33 -10.97 -34.29
N LEU A 92 -15.20 -10.10 -34.79
CA LEU A 92 -16.05 -9.24 -33.96
C LEU A 92 -16.97 -10.07 -33.05
N VAL A 93 -17.64 -11.10 -33.59
CA VAL A 93 -18.51 -11.99 -32.80
C VAL A 93 -17.71 -12.74 -31.73
N ILE A 94 -16.53 -13.25 -32.07
CA ILE A 94 -15.63 -13.91 -31.10
C ILE A 94 -15.21 -12.93 -30.00
N MET A 95 -14.84 -11.70 -30.35
CA MET A 95 -14.48 -10.66 -29.38
C MET A 95 -15.63 -10.34 -28.44
N VAL A 96 -16.86 -10.21 -28.95
CA VAL A 96 -18.05 -9.96 -28.12
C VAL A 96 -18.28 -11.13 -27.17
N ALA A 97 -18.11 -12.38 -27.62
CA ALA A 97 -18.25 -13.55 -26.76
C ALA A 97 -17.17 -13.59 -25.65
N VAL A 98 -15.93 -13.26 -25.99
CA VAL A 98 -14.82 -13.14 -25.01
C VAL A 98 -15.11 -12.03 -24.00
N VAL A 99 -15.52 -10.84 -24.45
CA VAL A 99 -15.88 -9.73 -23.53
C VAL A 99 -17.06 -10.12 -22.64
N ALA A 100 -18.09 -10.74 -23.20
CA ALA A 100 -19.26 -11.19 -22.44
C ALA A 100 -18.88 -12.19 -21.34
N THR A 101 -18.02 -13.17 -21.66
CA THR A 101 -17.53 -14.15 -20.67
C THR A 101 -16.65 -13.48 -19.61
N LEU A 102 -15.74 -12.57 -19.99
CA LEU A 102 -14.93 -11.82 -19.02
C LEU A 102 -15.79 -10.96 -18.08
N VAL A 103 -16.77 -10.23 -18.63
CA VAL A 103 -17.71 -9.42 -17.83
C VAL A 103 -18.53 -10.30 -16.90
N LEU A 104 -18.96 -11.47 -17.36
CA LEU A 104 -19.71 -12.41 -16.53
C LEU A 104 -18.86 -12.94 -15.37
N VAL A 105 -17.61 -13.35 -15.64
CA VAL A 105 -16.66 -13.79 -14.61
C VAL A 105 -16.35 -12.66 -13.63
N ALA A 106 -16.13 -11.44 -14.13
CA ALA A 106 -15.88 -10.27 -13.30
C ALA A 106 -17.08 -9.99 -12.37
N ARG A 107 -18.31 -10.00 -12.91
CA ARG A 107 -19.54 -9.84 -12.11
C ARG A 107 -19.69 -10.92 -11.06
N LEU A 108 -19.41 -12.18 -11.40
CA LEU A 108 -19.47 -13.31 -10.47
C LEU A 108 -18.45 -13.15 -9.32
N ARG A 109 -17.21 -12.74 -9.64
CA ARG A 109 -16.17 -12.49 -8.64
C ARG A 109 -16.49 -11.28 -7.75
N LEU A 110 -16.96 -10.17 -8.32
CA LEU A 110 -17.34 -8.98 -7.54
C LEU A 110 -18.55 -9.26 -6.63
N LYS A 111 -19.55 -10.00 -7.13
CA LYS A 111 -20.72 -10.39 -6.34
C LYS A 111 -20.32 -11.25 -5.14
N ARG A 112 -19.44 -12.25 -5.33
CA ARG A 112 -18.89 -13.05 -4.23
C ARG A 112 -18.12 -12.20 -3.21
N ARG A 113 -17.24 -11.29 -3.66
CA ARG A 113 -16.47 -10.42 -2.74
C ARG A 113 -17.36 -9.50 -1.92
N ARG A 114 -18.39 -8.90 -2.52
CA ARG A 114 -19.36 -8.06 -1.79
C ARG A 114 -20.16 -8.86 -0.77
N LEU A 115 -20.61 -10.06 -1.14
CA LEU A 115 -21.34 -10.94 -0.20
C LEU A 115 -20.47 -11.25 1.03
N ASN A 116 -19.21 -11.62 0.83
CA ASN A 116 -18.29 -11.95 1.93
C ASN A 116 -17.94 -10.74 2.81
N PHE A 117 -17.77 -9.55 2.22
CA PHE A 117 -17.50 -8.32 2.97
C PHE A 117 -18.70 -7.85 3.80
N LEU A 118 -19.92 -8.01 3.28
CA LEU A 118 -21.14 -7.67 4.01
C LEU A 118 -21.40 -8.65 5.16
N THR A 119 -21.08 -9.94 4.98
CA THR A 119 -21.19 -10.93 6.06
C THR A 119 -20.16 -10.66 7.16
N SER A 120 -18.91 -10.33 6.81
CA SER A 120 -17.89 -10.01 7.82
C SER A 120 -18.24 -8.76 8.62
N LEU A 121 -18.74 -7.70 7.97
CA LEU A 121 -19.20 -6.49 8.67
C LEU A 121 -20.41 -6.77 9.60
N ARG A 122 -21.32 -7.67 9.18
CA ARG A 122 -22.47 -8.05 10.00
C ARG A 122 -22.05 -8.87 11.22
N GLU A 123 -21.05 -9.73 11.07
CA GLU A 123 -20.47 -10.51 12.17
C GLU A 123 -19.73 -9.60 13.16
N ASP A 124 -18.92 -8.67 12.65
CA ASP A 124 -18.18 -7.69 13.47
C ASP A 124 -19.14 -6.79 14.28
N TRP A 125 -20.24 -6.33 13.65
CA TRP A 125 -21.25 -5.52 14.36
C TRP A 125 -21.93 -6.31 15.49
N LYS A 126 -22.19 -7.61 15.26
CA LYS A 126 -22.79 -8.47 16.27
C LYS A 126 -21.84 -8.70 17.45
N ALA A 127 -20.54 -8.85 17.17
CA ALA A 127 -19.50 -8.98 18.21
C ALA A 127 -19.40 -7.71 19.06
N ILE A 128 -19.44 -6.53 18.43
CA ILE A 128 -19.40 -5.24 19.14
C ILE A 128 -20.65 -5.06 20.02
N ARG A 129 -21.84 -5.40 19.51
CA ARG A 129 -23.09 -5.30 20.27
C ARG A 129 -23.09 -6.21 21.51
N GLN A 130 -22.58 -7.43 21.38
CA GLN A 130 -22.46 -8.36 22.51
C GLN A 130 -21.42 -7.91 23.55
N ALA A 131 -20.34 -7.26 23.12
CA ALA A 131 -19.35 -6.68 24.03
C ALA A 131 -19.94 -5.53 24.85
N LEU A 132 -20.82 -4.72 24.25
CA LEU A 132 -21.55 -3.65 24.94
C LEU A 132 -22.59 -4.17 25.95
N GLU A 133 -23.32 -5.24 25.61
CA GLU A 133 -24.29 -5.87 26.52
C GLU A 133 -23.62 -6.55 27.72
N ARG A 134 -22.35 -6.97 27.63
CA ARG A 134 -21.59 -7.51 28.78
C ARG A 134 -21.09 -6.45 29.76
N GLN A 135 -21.03 -5.19 29.34
CA GLN A 135 -20.54 -4.09 30.19
C GLN A 135 -21.66 -3.38 30.96
N ARG A 136 -22.92 -3.73 30.69
CA ARG A 136 -24.10 -3.27 31.43
C ARG A 136 -24.55 -4.32 32.43
#